data_AF-A0AB38S7Y1-F1
#
_entry.id   AF-A0AB38S7Y1-F1
#
_cell.length_a   1.000
_cell.length_b   1.000
_cell.length_c   1.000
_cell.angle_alpha   90.00
_cell.angle_beta   90.00
_cell.angle_gamma   90.00
#
_symmetry.space_group_name_H-M   'P 1'
#
loop_
_entity.id
_entity.type
_entity.pdbx_description
1 polymer ?
#
loop_
_entity_poly.entity_id
_entity_poly.type
_entity_poly.pdbx_seq_one_letter_code
_entity_poly.pdbx_strand_id
1 'polypeptide(L)'
;MSMTMTEKLLARASGKDAVSVGDVVTAKIDVISISDGFRDDWLIENNLKAWDPERVVFSFDHFTARSTGAVLKWWGDVEQSREFAHKLGVPSENVYDVGRHGLSHQVPTEEGWVLPGSFYLAGSTMGTLNCFAMTGIFSTWPALATGEMWIVVPESVRINLTGEIPKGILGKEIYFRLLQDPQGRADNRVIKFGGPGLQFDVRMGVANGSNHIDYLTSVFEPDQKLLD
;
A
#
# COMPACT_ATOMS: atom_id res chain seq x y z
N MET A 1 8.14 10.57 25.60
CA MET A 1 9.00 9.79 24.69
C MET A 1 8.86 10.37 23.29
N SER A 2 9.88 10.26 22.44
CA SER A 2 9.77 10.69 21.04
C SER A 2 8.93 9.69 20.24
N MET A 3 8.02 10.17 19.39
CA MET A 3 7.22 9.32 18.49
C MET A 3 8.11 8.49 17.54
N THR A 4 7.70 7.24 17.31
CA THR A 4 8.17 6.36 16.24
C THR A 4 7.80 6.92 14.86
N MET A 5 8.32 6.30 13.79
CA MET A 5 7.97 6.73 12.43
C MET A 5 6.47 6.53 12.15
N THR A 6 5.93 5.36 12.53
CA THR A 6 4.51 5.04 12.38
C THR A 6 3.62 6.01 13.14
N GLU A 7 3.95 6.34 14.39
CA GLU A 7 3.20 7.34 15.17
C GLU A 7 3.25 8.72 14.50
N LYS A 8 4.39 9.14 13.94
CA LYS A 8 4.48 10.41 13.20
C LYS A 8 3.59 10.42 11.94
N LEU A 9 3.60 9.33 11.17
CA LEU A 9 2.76 9.18 9.98
C LEU A 9 1.27 9.26 10.34
N LEU A 10 0.86 8.57 11.41
CA LEU A 10 -0.54 8.56 11.87
C LEU A 10 -0.96 9.86 12.56
N ALA A 11 -0.07 10.52 13.30
CA ALA A 11 -0.30 11.86 13.85
C ALA A 11 -0.56 12.85 12.72
N ARG A 12 0.28 12.85 11.67
CA ARG A 12 0.07 13.64 10.46
C ARG A 12 -1.27 13.33 9.80
N ALA A 13 -1.56 12.06 9.54
CA ALA A 13 -2.76 11.65 8.82
C ALA A 13 -4.05 11.98 9.59
N SER A 14 -3.99 12.03 10.92
CA SER A 14 -5.12 12.39 11.79
C SER A 14 -5.17 13.87 12.18
N GLY A 15 -4.22 14.69 11.73
CA GLY A 15 -4.15 16.11 12.08
C GLY A 15 -3.86 16.38 13.55
N LYS A 16 -3.22 15.44 14.26
CA LYS A 16 -2.84 15.56 15.67
C LYS A 16 -1.36 15.89 15.81
N ASP A 17 -0.99 16.62 16.87
CA ASP A 17 0.42 16.91 17.17
C ASP A 17 1.20 15.67 17.61
N ALA A 18 0.53 14.75 18.30
CA ALA A 18 1.09 13.49 18.75
C ALA A 18 0.00 12.42 18.90
N VAL A 19 0.43 11.17 18.77
CA VAL A 19 -0.36 9.97 19.05
C VAL A 19 0.51 8.97 19.80
N SER A 20 -0.12 8.06 20.53
CA SER A 20 0.53 6.96 21.23
C SER A 20 -0.04 5.62 20.77
N VAL A 21 0.75 4.57 20.86
CA VAL A 21 0.28 3.19 20.69
C VAL A 21 -1.02 2.94 21.47
N GLY A 22 -2.00 2.34 20.80
CA GLY A 22 -3.33 2.05 21.36
C GLY A 22 -4.37 3.16 21.18
N ASP A 23 -3.95 4.39 20.82
CA ASP A 23 -4.90 5.44 20.45
C ASP A 23 -5.73 5.02 19.24
N VAL A 24 -7.02 5.38 19.23
CA VAL A 24 -7.85 5.29 18.02
C VAL A 24 -7.85 6.65 17.33
N VAL A 25 -7.48 6.67 16.04
CA VAL A 25 -7.44 7.89 15.23
C VAL A 25 -8.28 7.73 13.97
N THR A 26 -8.97 8.81 13.60
CA THR A 26 -9.53 8.96 12.25
C THR A 26 -8.43 9.54 11.38
N ALA A 27 -7.90 8.73 10.46
CA ALA A 27 -6.76 9.09 9.63
C ALA A 27 -7.22 9.29 8.17
N LYS A 28 -6.81 10.41 7.60
CA LYS A 28 -7.06 10.76 6.19
C LYS A 28 -6.16 9.94 5.29
N ILE A 29 -6.76 9.40 4.23
CA ILE A 29 -6.06 8.61 3.23
C ILE A 29 -5.61 9.56 2.13
N ASP A 30 -4.33 9.51 1.76
CA ASP A 30 -3.78 10.36 0.72
C ASP A 30 -4.03 9.77 -0.68
N VAL A 31 -3.95 8.43 -0.80
CA VAL A 31 -4.15 7.69 -2.06
C VAL A 31 -4.81 6.34 -1.79
N ILE A 32 -5.82 6.01 -2.59
CA ILE A 32 -6.39 4.66 -2.69
C ILE A 32 -6.01 4.08 -4.05
N SER A 33 -5.37 2.91 -4.04
CA SER A 33 -5.08 2.17 -5.27
C SER A 33 -5.97 0.95 -5.37
N ILE A 34 -6.50 0.70 -6.56
CA ILE A 34 -7.45 -0.36 -6.85
C ILE A 34 -6.94 -1.17 -8.03
N SER A 35 -6.93 -2.49 -7.88
CA SER A 35 -6.60 -3.41 -8.98
C SER A 35 -7.86 -3.88 -9.69
N ASP A 36 -7.68 -4.42 -10.89
CA ASP A 36 -8.75 -5.08 -11.64
C ASP A 36 -9.40 -6.22 -10.83
N GLY A 37 -10.72 -6.35 -10.99
CA GLY A 37 -11.55 -7.31 -10.26
C GLY A 37 -12.13 -6.78 -8.94
N PHE A 38 -11.75 -5.57 -8.49
CA PHE A 38 -12.45 -4.91 -7.39
C PHE A 38 -13.65 -4.10 -7.90
N ARG A 39 -14.82 -4.36 -7.30
CA ARG A 39 -16.09 -3.67 -7.55
C ARG A 39 -16.87 -3.67 -6.24
N ASP A 40 -17.52 -2.55 -5.93
CA ASP A 40 -18.43 -2.47 -4.78
C ASP A 40 -19.84 -2.11 -5.24
N ASP A 41 -20.77 -3.03 -5.03
CA ASP A 41 -22.16 -2.88 -5.49
C ASP A 41 -22.94 -1.85 -4.68
N TRP A 42 -22.61 -1.68 -3.40
CA TRP A 42 -23.29 -0.71 -2.55
C TRP A 42 -22.98 0.72 -3.00
N LEU A 43 -21.72 1.03 -3.33
CA LEU A 43 -21.36 2.33 -3.92
C LEU A 43 -22.09 2.57 -5.26
N ILE A 44 -22.19 1.54 -6.10
CA ILE A 44 -22.88 1.64 -7.40
C ILE A 44 -24.38 1.87 -7.24
N GLU A 45 -25.05 1.04 -6.43
CA GLU A 45 -26.50 1.09 -6.22
C GLU A 45 -26.96 2.40 -5.58
N ASN A 46 -26.10 3.03 -4.78
CA ASN A 46 -26.35 4.34 -4.16
C ASN A 46 -25.81 5.51 -4.98
N ASN A 47 -25.26 5.26 -6.18
CA ASN A 47 -24.69 6.28 -7.07
C ASN A 47 -23.66 7.19 -6.37
N LEU A 48 -22.81 6.58 -5.53
CA LEU A 48 -21.78 7.26 -4.77
C LEU A 48 -20.50 7.38 -5.60
N LYS A 49 -19.88 8.57 -5.52
CA LYS A 49 -18.57 8.84 -6.09
C LYS A 49 -17.48 8.65 -5.03
N ALA A 50 -16.23 8.55 -5.46
CA ALA A 50 -15.11 8.64 -4.54
C ALA A 50 -15.09 10.01 -3.85
N TRP A 51 -14.62 10.05 -2.60
CA TRP A 51 -14.51 11.29 -1.80
C TRP A 51 -13.65 12.35 -2.51
N ASP A 52 -12.58 11.89 -3.16
CA ASP A 52 -11.66 12.65 -3.99
C ASP A 52 -11.17 11.75 -5.14
N PRO A 53 -11.84 11.81 -6.31
CA PRO A 53 -11.48 10.95 -7.44
C PRO A 53 -10.07 11.18 -7.99
N GLU A 54 -9.47 12.34 -7.75
CA GLU A 54 -8.09 12.67 -8.12
C GLU A 54 -7.07 11.91 -7.26
N ARG A 55 -7.50 11.29 -6.15
CA ARG A 55 -6.66 10.49 -5.24
C ARG A 55 -6.87 8.99 -5.37
N VAL A 56 -7.63 8.56 -6.38
CA VAL A 56 -7.91 7.16 -6.65
C VAL A 56 -7.21 6.75 -7.93
N VAL A 57 -6.36 5.73 -7.85
CA VAL A 57 -5.66 5.16 -8.99
C VAL A 57 -6.14 3.73 -9.24
N PHE A 58 -6.44 3.42 -10.49
CA PHE A 58 -6.74 2.06 -10.94
C PHE A 58 -5.57 1.51 -11.73
N SER A 59 -5.11 0.31 -11.40
CA SER A 59 -4.08 -0.41 -12.16
C SER A 59 -4.60 -1.78 -12.54
N PHE A 60 -4.78 -2.02 -13.85
CA PHE A 60 -5.24 -3.31 -14.32
C PHE A 60 -4.03 -4.17 -14.67
N ASP A 61 -3.72 -5.16 -13.84
CA ASP A 61 -2.51 -5.98 -13.96
C ASP A 61 -2.74 -7.47 -13.78
N HIS A 62 -3.86 -7.89 -13.17
CA HIS A 62 -4.13 -9.30 -12.89
C HIS A 62 -4.73 -10.04 -14.10
N PHE A 63 -5.49 -9.33 -14.93
CA PHE A 63 -6.30 -9.89 -16.02
C PHE A 63 -5.97 -9.31 -17.40
N THR A 64 -4.97 -8.44 -17.49
CA THR A 64 -4.48 -7.88 -18.76
C THR A 64 -3.69 -8.91 -19.56
N ALA A 65 -4.32 -9.49 -20.58
CA ALA A 65 -3.76 -10.40 -21.58
C ALA A 65 -3.26 -11.79 -21.07
N ARG A 66 -4.10 -12.82 -21.28
CA ARG A 66 -3.66 -14.23 -21.32
C ARG A 66 -4.20 -14.97 -22.54
N SER A 67 -3.37 -15.85 -23.10
CA SER A 67 -3.56 -16.61 -24.34
C SER A 67 -4.31 -17.96 -24.15
N THR A 68 -5.16 -18.11 -23.13
CA THR A 68 -5.87 -19.39 -22.87
C THR A 68 -7.33 -19.18 -22.46
N GLY A 69 -8.22 -20.10 -22.86
CA GLY A 69 -9.68 -20.00 -22.92
C GLY A 69 -10.50 -19.58 -21.68
N ALA A 70 -9.87 -19.25 -20.54
CA ALA A 70 -10.51 -18.52 -19.43
C ALA A 70 -10.79 -17.03 -19.75
N VAL A 71 -10.39 -16.57 -20.95
CA VAL A 71 -10.40 -15.17 -21.42
C VAL A 71 -11.73 -14.44 -21.24
N LEU A 72 -12.88 -15.09 -21.43
CA LEU A 72 -14.18 -14.38 -21.50
C LEU A 72 -14.69 -13.87 -20.14
N LYS A 73 -14.45 -14.61 -19.04
CA LYS A 73 -14.93 -14.19 -17.72
C LYS A 73 -14.13 -13.00 -17.20
N TRP A 74 -12.80 -13.07 -17.31
CA TRP A 74 -11.89 -12.06 -16.75
C TRP A 74 -11.89 -10.76 -17.55
N TRP A 75 -12.19 -10.82 -18.85
CA TRP A 75 -12.44 -9.60 -19.62
C TRP A 75 -13.68 -8.85 -19.13
N GLY A 76 -14.70 -9.58 -18.67
CA GLY A 76 -15.86 -9.00 -18.01
C GLY A 76 -15.51 -8.32 -16.68
N ASP A 77 -14.52 -8.82 -15.93
CA ASP A 77 -14.09 -8.25 -14.66
C ASP A 77 -13.31 -6.93 -14.87
N VAL A 78 -12.46 -6.85 -15.90
CA VAL A 78 -11.78 -5.60 -16.28
C VAL A 78 -12.78 -4.56 -16.76
N GLU A 79 -13.74 -4.95 -17.60
CA GLU A 79 -14.79 -4.02 -18.08
C GLU A 79 -15.65 -3.49 -16.94
N GLN A 80 -16.03 -4.37 -16.00
CA GLN A 80 -16.72 -3.95 -14.77
C GLN A 80 -15.87 -2.99 -13.92
N SER A 81 -14.56 -3.21 -13.85
CA SER A 81 -13.64 -2.34 -13.11
C SER A 81 -13.52 -0.95 -13.78
N ARG A 82 -13.50 -0.89 -15.12
CA ARG A 82 -13.57 0.38 -15.89
C ARG A 82 -14.86 1.12 -15.61
N GLU A 83 -15.99 0.42 -15.70
CA GLU A 83 -17.30 1.01 -15.44
C GLU A 83 -17.39 1.51 -13.99
N PHE A 84 -16.83 0.77 -13.05
CA PHE A 84 -16.76 1.16 -11.64
C PHE A 84 -15.90 2.40 -11.43
N ALA A 85 -14.69 2.47 -12.01
CA ALA A 85 -13.84 3.67 -11.96
C ALA A 85 -14.59 4.91 -12.51
N HIS A 86 -15.28 4.75 -13.64
CA HIS A 86 -16.10 5.81 -14.22
C HIS A 86 -17.26 6.23 -13.29
N LYS A 87 -17.96 5.27 -12.67
CA LYS A 87 -19.04 5.56 -11.70
C LYS A 87 -18.53 6.27 -10.45
N LEU A 88 -17.33 5.94 -9.98
CA LEU A 88 -16.65 6.65 -8.90
C LEU A 88 -16.22 8.07 -9.28
N GLY A 89 -16.27 8.42 -10.57
CA GLY A 89 -15.84 9.72 -11.10
C GLY A 89 -14.33 9.85 -11.26
N VAL A 90 -13.60 8.73 -11.29
CA VAL A 90 -12.13 8.73 -11.40
C VAL A 90 -11.71 9.22 -12.79
N PRO A 91 -10.77 10.18 -12.88
CA PRO A 91 -10.22 10.65 -14.14
C PRO A 91 -9.59 9.52 -14.95
N SER A 92 -9.75 9.57 -16.28
CA SER A 92 -9.25 8.54 -17.19
C SER A 92 -7.74 8.35 -17.12
N GLU A 93 -7.01 9.41 -16.82
CA GLU A 93 -5.56 9.44 -16.65
C GLU A 93 -5.09 8.68 -15.41
N ASN A 94 -5.96 8.46 -14.44
CA ASN A 94 -5.71 7.69 -13.21
C ASN A 94 -6.05 6.20 -13.40
N VAL A 95 -6.53 5.81 -14.58
CA VAL A 95 -6.84 4.43 -14.94
C VAL A 95 -5.76 3.88 -15.87
N TYR A 96 -4.88 3.06 -15.31
CA TYR A 96 -3.78 2.41 -16.02
C TYR A 96 -4.26 1.09 -16.63
N ASP A 97 -4.86 1.22 -17.80
CA ASP A 97 -5.50 0.14 -18.58
C ASP A 97 -4.56 -0.45 -19.65
N VAL A 98 -4.97 -1.54 -20.31
CA VAL A 98 -4.29 -2.19 -21.43
C VAL A 98 -3.72 -1.16 -22.41
N GLY A 99 -2.40 -1.20 -22.60
CA GLY A 99 -1.63 -0.22 -23.38
C GLY A 99 -0.85 0.79 -22.54
N ARG A 100 -1.33 1.13 -21.33
CA ARG A 100 -0.62 1.92 -20.30
C ARG A 100 -0.50 1.17 -18.95
N HIS A 101 -0.97 -0.07 -18.90
CA HIS A 101 -0.98 -0.90 -17.70
C HIS A 101 0.42 -1.13 -17.12
N GLY A 102 0.44 -1.36 -15.81
CA GLY A 102 1.59 -1.79 -15.04
C GLY A 102 1.13 -2.36 -13.71
N LEU A 103 2.06 -2.98 -12.97
CA LEU A 103 1.71 -3.63 -11.71
C LEU A 103 1.14 -2.62 -10.70
N SER A 104 0.12 -3.03 -9.97
CA SER A 104 -0.62 -2.25 -8.97
C SER A 104 0.22 -1.62 -7.84
N HIS A 105 1.43 -2.13 -7.62
CA HIS A 105 2.41 -1.58 -6.69
C HIS A 105 3.56 -0.84 -7.39
N GLN A 106 3.77 -1.07 -8.68
CA GLN A 106 4.81 -0.39 -9.45
C GLN A 106 4.31 0.95 -9.99
N VAL A 107 3.12 0.97 -10.59
CA VAL A 107 2.49 2.17 -11.15
C VAL A 107 2.40 3.31 -10.13
N PRO A 108 1.90 3.11 -8.89
CA PRO A 108 1.84 4.18 -7.91
C PRO A 108 3.22 4.68 -7.45
N THR A 109 4.26 3.85 -7.57
CA THR A 109 5.64 4.23 -7.24
C THR A 109 6.24 5.08 -8.35
N GLU A 110 6.17 4.60 -9.60
CA GLU A 110 6.86 5.21 -10.74
C GLU A 110 6.17 6.51 -11.21
N GLU A 111 4.86 6.58 -11.09
CA GLU A 111 4.07 7.73 -11.56
C GLU A 111 3.89 8.81 -10.50
N GLY A 112 4.55 8.67 -9.33
CA GLY A 112 4.57 9.70 -8.29
C GLY A 112 3.26 9.86 -7.51
N TRP A 113 2.39 8.86 -7.52
CA TRP A 113 1.17 8.85 -6.70
C TRP A 113 1.48 8.88 -5.21
N VAL A 114 2.51 8.14 -4.81
CA VAL A 114 2.84 7.94 -3.40
C VAL A 114 4.11 8.70 -3.06
N LEU A 115 4.01 9.66 -2.13
CA LEU A 115 5.12 10.48 -1.67
C LEU A 115 5.45 10.19 -0.19
N PRO A 116 6.70 10.42 0.25
CA PRO A 116 7.08 10.22 1.65
C PRO A 116 6.14 10.90 2.63
N GLY A 117 5.75 10.16 3.67
CA GLY A 117 4.78 10.62 4.64
C GLY A 117 3.33 10.23 4.34
N SER A 118 3.01 9.68 3.15
CA SER A 118 1.63 9.38 2.73
C SER A 118 0.97 8.26 3.51
N PHE A 119 -0.34 8.34 3.66
CA PHE A 119 -1.20 7.20 3.94
C PHE A 119 -1.72 6.61 2.63
N TYR A 120 -1.21 5.43 2.28
CA TYR A 120 -1.60 4.66 1.10
C TYR A 120 -2.46 3.45 1.47
N LEU A 121 -3.61 3.28 0.80
CA LEU A 121 -4.49 2.12 0.96
C LEU A 121 -4.46 1.26 -0.31
N ALA A 122 -3.70 0.16 -0.27
CA ALA A 122 -3.81 -0.99 -1.18
C ALA A 122 -2.90 -2.14 -0.76
N GLY A 123 -1.57 -1.89 -0.69
CA GLY A 123 -0.56 -2.92 -0.47
C GLY A 123 0.70 -2.40 0.22
N SER A 124 1.32 -3.25 1.05
CA SER A 124 2.41 -2.87 1.96
C SER A 124 3.72 -2.48 1.28
N THR A 125 3.88 -2.75 -0.02
CA THR A 125 5.09 -2.41 -0.80
C THR A 125 5.46 -0.93 -0.66
N MET A 126 4.46 -0.05 -0.54
CA MET A 126 4.65 1.41 -0.43
C MET A 126 5.32 1.83 0.89
N GLY A 127 5.44 0.93 1.86
CA GLY A 127 6.27 1.13 3.05
C GLY A 127 7.73 1.51 2.74
N THR A 128 8.24 1.11 1.57
CA THR A 128 9.56 1.52 1.04
C THR A 128 9.67 3.03 0.87
N LEU A 129 8.57 3.70 0.52
CA LEU A 129 8.50 5.14 0.28
C LEU A 129 8.31 5.95 1.57
N ASN A 130 8.63 5.39 2.74
CA ASN A 130 8.32 6.01 4.04
C ASN A 130 6.83 6.39 4.17
N CYS A 131 5.95 5.49 3.76
CA CYS A 131 4.50 5.68 3.81
C CYS A 131 3.85 4.69 4.78
N PHE A 132 2.73 5.09 5.38
CA PHE A 132 1.87 4.16 6.09
C PHE A 132 0.98 3.46 5.07
N ALA A 133 1.37 2.24 4.70
CA ALA A 133 0.74 1.49 3.62
C ALA A 133 -0.09 0.34 4.19
N MET A 134 -1.41 0.32 3.98
CA MET A 134 -2.28 -0.74 4.49
C MET A 134 -2.95 -1.53 3.37
N THR A 135 -3.15 -2.82 3.63
CA THR A 135 -3.94 -3.68 2.74
C THR A 135 -5.43 -3.49 2.99
N GLY A 136 -6.17 -3.15 1.95
CA GLY A 136 -7.50 -2.54 2.08
C GLY A 136 -8.72 -3.43 1.85
N ILE A 137 -8.59 -4.74 1.59
CA ILE A 137 -9.66 -5.57 0.99
C ILE A 137 -11.08 -5.36 1.59
N PHE A 138 -11.23 -5.20 2.90
CA PHE A 138 -12.54 -4.98 3.54
C PHE A 138 -12.87 -3.51 3.89
N SER A 139 -11.89 -2.61 3.80
CA SER A 139 -12.02 -1.19 4.18
C SER A 139 -11.95 -0.25 2.98
N THR A 140 -11.80 -0.76 1.75
CA THR A 140 -11.71 0.06 0.53
C THR A 140 -13.01 0.81 0.23
N TRP A 141 -14.19 0.20 0.32
CA TRP A 141 -15.45 0.89 0.01
C TRP A 141 -15.80 2.04 0.96
N PRO A 142 -15.66 1.94 2.31
CA PRO A 142 -15.95 3.08 3.17
C PRO A 142 -14.89 4.17 2.98
N ALA A 143 -13.62 3.78 2.79
CA ALA A 143 -12.53 4.71 2.47
C ALA A 143 -12.77 5.45 1.16
N LEU A 144 -13.30 4.79 0.13
CA LEU A 144 -13.70 5.43 -1.11
C LEU A 144 -14.81 6.47 -0.88
N ALA A 145 -15.76 6.19 0.01
CA ALA A 145 -16.84 7.12 0.30
C ALA A 145 -16.42 8.32 1.17
N THR A 146 -15.53 8.11 2.14
CA THR A 146 -15.21 9.11 3.18
C THR A 146 -13.83 9.75 3.06
N GLY A 147 -12.88 9.07 2.41
CA GLY A 147 -11.46 9.46 2.40
C GLY A 147 -10.73 9.22 3.72
N GLU A 148 -11.37 8.53 4.67
CA GLU A 148 -10.86 8.38 6.03
C GLU A 148 -11.04 6.95 6.54
N MET A 149 -10.14 6.51 7.41
CA MET A 149 -10.21 5.21 8.07
C MET A 149 -9.87 5.34 9.55
N TRP A 150 -10.51 4.52 10.38
CA TRP A 150 -10.20 4.43 11.80
C TRP A 150 -9.07 3.43 12.02
N ILE A 151 -8.00 3.89 12.67
CA ILE A 151 -6.81 3.11 12.93
C ILE A 151 -6.55 3.09 14.43
N VAL A 152 -6.32 1.89 14.98
CA VAL A 152 -5.66 1.74 16.27
C VAL A 152 -4.17 1.89 16.03
N VAL A 153 -3.52 2.88 16.65
CA VAL A 153 -2.10 3.14 16.47
C VAL A 153 -1.30 1.90 16.92
N PRO A 154 -0.59 1.22 16.00
CA PRO A 154 0.04 -0.06 16.29
C PRO A 154 1.40 0.13 16.96
N GLU A 155 1.84 -0.88 17.73
CA GLU A 155 3.23 -0.98 18.14
C GLU A 155 4.16 -1.12 16.95
N SER A 156 5.40 -0.65 17.09
CA SER A 156 6.42 -0.78 16.06
C SER A 156 7.60 -1.63 16.54
N VAL A 157 8.06 -2.56 15.70
CA VAL A 157 9.27 -3.35 15.91
C VAL A 157 10.37 -2.82 15.00
N ARG A 158 11.53 -2.44 15.56
CA ARG A 158 12.66 -1.98 14.76
C ARG A 158 13.53 -3.16 14.33
N ILE A 159 13.73 -3.29 13.02
CA ILE A 159 14.69 -4.24 12.43
C ILE A 159 15.77 -3.45 11.73
N ASN A 160 17.01 -3.57 12.20
CA ASN A 160 18.16 -2.96 11.55
C ASN A 160 18.79 -3.97 10.58
N LEU A 161 18.82 -3.62 9.29
CA LEU A 161 19.48 -4.37 8.25
C LEU A 161 20.85 -3.74 7.99
N THR A 162 21.91 -4.47 8.33
CA THR A 162 23.30 -4.01 8.26
C THR A 162 24.16 -4.95 7.44
N GLY A 163 25.26 -4.43 6.91
CA GLY A 163 26.16 -5.18 6.02
C GLY A 163 25.71 -5.11 4.56
N GLU A 164 26.37 -5.91 3.72
CA GLU A 164 26.09 -6.00 2.29
C GLU A 164 25.32 -7.29 1.99
N ILE A 165 24.40 -7.19 1.04
CA ILE A 165 23.65 -8.35 0.56
C ILE A 165 24.57 -9.20 -0.31
N PRO A 166 24.76 -10.50 0.00
CA PRO A 166 25.56 -11.38 -0.85
C PRO A 166 25.01 -11.45 -2.28
N LYS A 167 25.89 -11.64 -3.26
CA LYS A 167 25.49 -11.80 -4.66
C LYS A 167 24.45 -12.92 -4.81
N GLY A 168 23.33 -12.60 -5.47
CA GLY A 168 22.24 -13.54 -5.73
C GLY A 168 21.16 -13.61 -4.65
N ILE A 169 21.30 -12.82 -3.57
CA ILE A 169 20.25 -12.63 -2.56
C ILE A 169 19.43 -11.38 -2.94
N LEU A 170 18.11 -11.52 -2.92
CA LEU A 170 17.15 -10.46 -3.19
C LEU A 170 16.34 -10.14 -1.93
N GLY A 171 15.45 -9.14 -2.00
CA GLY A 171 14.62 -8.74 -0.86
C GLY A 171 13.74 -9.88 -0.32
N LYS A 172 13.35 -10.82 -1.18
CA LYS A 172 12.54 -11.98 -0.81
C LYS A 172 13.26 -12.94 0.15
N GLU A 173 14.57 -13.12 0.01
CA GLU A 173 15.34 -13.97 0.91
C GLU A 173 15.47 -13.35 2.31
N ILE A 174 15.56 -12.02 2.40
CA ILE A 174 15.50 -11.29 3.68
C ILE A 174 14.17 -11.58 4.38
N TYR A 175 13.07 -11.50 3.62
CA TYR A 175 11.75 -11.86 4.14
C TYR A 175 11.69 -13.30 4.67
N PHE A 176 12.21 -14.28 3.93
CA PHE A 176 12.25 -15.67 4.42
C PHE A 176 13.11 -15.85 5.67
N ARG A 177 14.18 -15.05 5.82
CA ARG A 177 14.99 -15.06 7.03
C ARG A 177 14.23 -14.51 8.24
N LEU A 178 13.39 -13.49 8.05
CA LEU A 178 12.54 -12.92 9.10
C LEU A 178 11.45 -13.89 9.54
N LEU A 179 10.85 -14.63 8.61
CA LEU A 179 9.88 -15.71 8.90
C LEU A 179 10.43 -16.78 9.88
N GLN A 180 11.73 -17.06 9.79
CA GLN A 180 12.38 -18.06 10.64
C GLN A 180 12.69 -17.54 12.05
N ASP A 181 12.56 -16.24 12.30
CA ASP A 181 12.76 -15.68 13.63
C ASP A 181 11.48 -15.91 14.47
N PRO A 182 11.52 -16.74 15.53
CA PRO A 182 10.36 -16.95 16.39
C PRO A 182 9.93 -15.68 17.13
N GLN A 183 10.79 -14.66 17.25
CA GLN A 183 10.43 -13.32 17.75
C GLN A 183 9.79 -12.43 16.68
N GLY A 184 9.86 -12.85 15.41
CA GLY A 184 9.39 -12.13 14.24
C GLY A 184 7.90 -12.30 13.93
N ARG A 185 7.15 -13.15 14.66
CA ARG A 185 5.68 -13.19 14.58
C ARG A 185 5.10 -11.99 15.31
N ALA A 186 4.17 -11.27 14.70
CA ALA A 186 3.86 -9.93 15.18
C ALA A 186 2.42 -9.47 15.01
N ASP A 187 1.53 -10.04 15.84
CA ASP A 187 0.33 -9.46 16.47
C ASP A 187 -0.10 -8.05 16.02
N ASN A 188 -0.34 -7.82 14.73
CA ASN A 188 -0.71 -6.52 14.13
C ASN A 188 0.27 -5.36 14.40
N ARG A 189 1.57 -5.64 14.58
CA ARG A 189 2.60 -4.60 14.74
C ARG A 189 3.08 -4.09 13.37
N VAL A 190 3.81 -2.99 13.35
CA VAL A 190 4.47 -2.45 12.16
C VAL A 190 5.98 -2.69 12.23
N ILE A 191 6.57 -3.19 11.14
CA ILE A 191 8.05 -3.26 11.05
C ILE A 191 8.58 -1.89 10.68
N LYS A 192 9.49 -1.37 11.48
CA LYS A 192 10.33 -0.22 11.11
C LYS A 192 11.69 -0.73 10.66
N PHE A 193 11.91 -0.77 9.35
CA PHE A 193 13.21 -1.10 8.79
C PHE A 193 14.16 0.11 8.86
N GLY A 194 15.38 -0.15 9.32
CA GLY A 194 16.46 0.84 9.32
C GLY A 194 17.81 0.20 9.02
N GLY A 195 18.86 1.01 9.04
CA GLY A 195 20.22 0.58 8.71
C GLY A 195 20.60 0.90 7.25
N PRO A 196 21.91 0.99 6.95
CA PRO A 196 22.39 1.52 5.67
C PRO A 196 22.27 0.54 4.49
N GLY A 197 22.00 -0.74 4.78
CA GLY A 197 22.41 -1.87 3.94
C GLY A 197 21.58 -2.16 2.68
N LEU A 198 20.43 -1.50 2.48
CA LEU A 198 19.56 -1.82 1.34
C LEU A 198 19.52 -0.71 0.28
N GLN A 199 19.72 -1.13 -0.97
CA GLN A 199 19.32 -0.39 -2.17
C GLN A 199 17.80 -0.31 -2.28
N PHE A 200 17.29 0.71 -2.97
CA PHE A 200 15.85 1.00 -3.04
C PHE A 200 15.02 -0.20 -3.54
N ASP A 201 15.37 -0.79 -4.68
CA ASP A 201 14.62 -1.92 -5.27
C ASP A 201 14.54 -3.12 -4.33
N VAL A 202 15.58 -3.34 -3.53
CA VAL A 202 15.59 -4.43 -2.55
C VAL A 202 14.60 -4.15 -1.42
N ARG A 203 14.44 -2.88 -1.01
CA ARG A 203 13.44 -2.49 0.00
C ARG A 203 12.04 -2.80 -0.47
N MET A 204 11.71 -2.56 -1.75
CA MET A 204 10.39 -2.88 -2.30
C MET A 204 10.06 -4.36 -2.14
N GLY A 205 11.02 -5.24 -2.45
CA GLY A 205 10.87 -6.69 -2.25
C GLY A 205 10.67 -7.08 -0.79
N VAL A 206 11.38 -6.41 0.14
CA VAL A 206 11.23 -6.65 1.59
C VAL A 206 9.89 -6.14 2.12
N ALA A 207 9.47 -4.93 1.74
CA ALA A 207 8.23 -4.31 2.18
C ALA A 207 6.99 -5.07 1.69
N ASN A 208 7.04 -5.56 0.45
CA ASN A 208 5.98 -6.40 -0.12
C ASN A 208 5.73 -7.68 0.71
N GLY A 209 6.79 -8.25 1.29
CA GLY A 209 6.69 -9.45 2.12
C GLY A 209 6.02 -9.23 3.47
N SER A 210 5.87 -8.00 3.96
CA SER A 210 5.49 -7.73 5.36
C SER A 210 4.09 -8.26 5.73
N ASN A 211 3.15 -8.25 4.79
CA ASN A 211 1.81 -8.81 4.99
C ASN A 211 1.80 -10.32 5.17
N HIS A 212 2.84 -11.02 4.72
CA HIS A 212 2.91 -12.49 4.76
C HIS A 212 3.51 -13.03 6.07
N ILE A 213 3.93 -12.15 6.99
CA ILE A 213 4.51 -12.46 8.32
C ILE A 213 3.68 -11.92 9.49
N ASP A 214 2.37 -11.76 9.30
CA ASP A 214 1.40 -11.27 10.30
C ASP A 214 1.64 -9.83 10.81
N TYR A 215 2.54 -9.06 10.19
CA TYR A 215 2.64 -7.62 10.44
C TYR A 215 1.56 -6.87 9.68
N LEU A 216 1.10 -5.76 10.27
CA LEU A 216 0.14 -4.86 9.63
C LEU A 216 0.73 -4.25 8.35
N THR A 217 1.99 -3.80 8.44
CA THR A 217 2.77 -3.26 7.33
C THR A 217 4.24 -3.10 7.75
N SER A 218 5.06 -2.56 6.86
CA SER A 218 6.39 -2.07 7.19
C SER A 218 6.62 -0.66 6.69
N VAL A 219 7.60 0.02 7.29
CA VAL A 219 8.01 1.37 6.94
C VAL A 219 9.52 1.43 6.95
N PHE A 220 10.11 1.94 5.87
CA PHE A 220 11.51 2.34 5.82
C PHE A 220 11.64 3.79 6.28
N GLU A 221 12.69 4.10 7.06
CA GLU A 221 13.05 5.50 7.33
C GLU A 221 13.47 6.20 6.02
N PRO A 222 13.12 7.49 5.83
CA PRO A 222 13.51 8.21 4.62
C PRO A 222 15.02 8.43 4.64
N ASP A 223 15.66 8.25 3.48
CA ASP A 223 17.08 8.53 3.26
C ASP A 223 17.31 9.09 1.85
N GLN A 224 18.55 9.42 1.52
CA GLN A 224 18.88 10.03 0.22
C GLN A 224 18.45 9.15 -0.96
N LYS A 225 18.55 7.81 -0.83
CA LYS A 225 18.15 6.87 -1.90
C LYS A 225 16.66 6.91 -2.24
N LEU A 226 15.82 7.39 -1.31
CA LEU A 226 14.39 7.60 -1.54
C LEU A 226 14.13 8.95 -2.23
N LEU A 227 15.00 9.93 -2.02
CA LEU A 227 14.84 11.28 -2.54
C LEU A 227 15.44 11.46 -3.94
N ASP A 228 16.44 10.64 -4.28
CA ASP A 228 17.06 10.54 -5.61
C ASP A 228 16.14 9.85 -6.62
#